data_AF-A0A3B0Z1K9-F1
#
_entry.id   AF-A0A3B0Z1K9-F1
#
_cell.length_a   1.000
_cell.length_b   1.000
_cell.length_c   1.000
_cell.angle_alpha   90.00
_cell.angle_beta   90.00
_cell.angle_gamma   90.00
#
_symmetry.space_group_name_H-M   'P 1'
#
loop_
_entity.id
_entity.type
_entity.pdbx_description
1 polymer ?
#
loop_
_entity_poly.entity_id
_entity_poly.type
_entity_poly.pdbx_seq_one_letter_code
_entity_poly.pdbx_strand_id
1 'polypeptide(L)'
;MPISVFKRSHRPGKMNSVSVVIASLFAVLSAIFIILLVVAIARNLKDGKRYRQGMAGQLSRLRLARMLGVHRIDQNTYLHTQPVLSIRDQMKHCTECTHTEQCDKLLDEGVGDQSEFCQNDEALRKVRETPGPAS
;
A
#
# COMPACT_ATOMS: atom_id res chain seq x y z
N MET A 1 15.43 -13.80 50.94
CA MET A 1 15.84 -12.43 50.57
C MET A 1 14.61 -11.66 50.09
N PRO A 2 14.11 -10.62 50.78
CA PRO A 2 13.03 -9.81 50.25
C PRO A 2 13.59 -8.63 49.42
N ILE A 3 13.07 -8.47 48.20
CA ILE A 3 13.35 -7.33 47.33
C ILE A 3 12.56 -6.14 47.87
N SER A 4 13.27 -5.17 48.45
CA SER A 4 12.69 -3.91 48.90
C SER A 4 12.23 -3.09 47.71
N VAL A 5 10.92 -3.08 47.47
CA VAL A 5 10.23 -2.21 46.52
C VAL A 5 10.53 -0.75 46.90
N PHE A 6 11.27 -0.07 46.05
CA PHE A 6 11.67 1.33 46.21
C PHE A 6 10.42 2.21 46.18
N LYS A 7 9.87 2.52 47.37
CA LYS A 7 8.76 3.48 47.52
C LYS A 7 9.30 4.87 47.20
N ARG A 8 9.22 5.27 45.93
CA ARG A 8 9.59 6.61 45.46
C ARG A 8 8.59 7.59 46.07
N SER A 9 8.97 8.16 47.22
CA SER A 9 8.25 9.23 47.89
C SER A 9 8.23 10.44 46.98
N HIS A 10 7.10 10.64 46.29
CA HIS A 10 6.86 11.87 45.55
C HIS A 10 6.56 12.95 46.59
N ARG A 11 7.60 13.64 47.08
CA ARG A 11 7.39 14.88 47.84
C ARG A 11 6.70 15.87 46.90
N PRO A 12 5.51 16.40 47.25
CA PRO A 12 4.97 17.53 46.53
C PRO A 12 5.86 18.72 46.86
N GLY A 13 6.87 18.97 46.02
CA GLY A 13 7.54 20.25 46.01
C GLY A 13 6.48 21.30 45.73
N LYS A 14 6.39 22.35 46.55
CA LYS A 14 5.54 23.52 46.27
C LYS A 14 5.92 24.04 44.89
N MET A 15 5.13 23.71 43.87
CA MET A 15 5.34 24.21 42.52
C MET A 15 4.99 25.70 42.52
N ASN A 16 5.93 26.51 42.07
CA ASN A 16 5.72 27.94 41.87
C ASN A 16 4.61 28.09 40.81
N SER A 17 3.71 29.07 40.95
CA SER A 17 2.59 29.25 40.01
C SER A 17 3.05 29.35 38.55
N VAL A 18 4.25 29.93 38.33
CA VAL A 18 4.92 29.99 37.03
C VAL A 18 5.19 28.59 36.45
N SER A 19 5.68 27.65 37.26
CA SER A 19 5.94 26.28 36.82
C SER A 19 4.66 25.52 36.45
N VAL A 20 3.55 25.77 37.17
CA VAL A 20 2.24 25.19 36.84
C VAL A 20 1.74 25.71 35.49
N VAL A 21 1.85 27.02 35.25
CA VAL A 21 1.45 27.63 33.97
C VAL A 21 2.26 27.06 32.81
N ILE A 22 3.58 26.96 32.96
CA ILE A 22 4.47 26.40 31.93
C ILE A 22 4.11 24.92 31.66
N ALA A 23 3.95 24.11 32.71
CA ALA A 23 3.61 22.70 32.57
C ALA A 23 2.24 22.52 31.87
N SER A 24 1.26 23.34 32.22
CA SER A 24 -0.05 23.34 31.56
C SER A 24 0.05 23.72 30.08
N LEU A 25 0.85 24.74 29.75
CA LEU A 25 1.07 25.13 28.35
C LEU A 25 1.72 24.00 27.56
N PHE A 26 2.76 23.36 28.10
CA PHE A 26 3.39 22.21 27.47
C PHE A 26 2.41 21.06 27.26
N ALA A 27 1.59 20.73 28.26
CA ALA A 27 0.59 19.68 28.15
C ALA A 27 -0.41 19.97 27.01
N VAL A 28 -0.88 21.22 26.89
CA VAL A 28 -1.78 21.64 25.81
C VAL A 28 -1.10 21.52 24.45
N LEU A 29 0.13 22.02 24.31
CA LEU A 29 0.88 21.93 23.06
C LEU A 29 1.15 20.47 22.65
N SER A 30 1.53 19.61 23.60
CA SER A 30 1.71 18.18 23.36
C SER A 30 0.41 17.51 22.93
N ALA A 31 -0.72 17.83 23.57
CA ALA A 31 -2.02 17.30 23.18
C ALA A 31 -2.40 17.72 21.75
N ILE A 32 -2.21 19.00 21.40
CA ILE A 32 -2.44 19.50 20.03
C ILE A 32 -1.55 18.76 19.03
N PHE A 33 -0.26 18.60 19.33
CA PHE A 33 0.67 17.89 18.46
C PHE A 33 0.24 16.44 18.21
N ILE A 34 -0.16 15.71 19.26
CA ILE A 34 -0.65 14.33 19.14
C ILE A 34 -1.89 14.28 18.25
N ILE A 35 -2.85 15.19 18.43
CA ILE A 35 -4.06 15.25 17.60
C ILE A 35 -3.69 15.48 16.13
N LEU A 36 -2.81 16.44 15.85
CA LEU A 36 -2.36 16.73 14.49
C LEU A 36 -1.66 15.53 13.86
N LEU A 37 -0.83 14.82 14.62
CA LEU A 37 -0.15 13.62 14.17
C LEU A 37 -1.14 12.50 13.80
N VAL A 38 -2.13 12.23 14.66
CA VAL A 38 -3.18 11.24 14.38
C VAL A 38 -3.96 11.60 13.12
N VAL A 39 -4.34 12.87 12.95
CA VAL A 39 -5.04 13.36 11.76
C VAL A 39 -4.17 13.19 10.50
N ALA A 40 -2.88 13.52 10.58
CA ALA A 40 -1.96 13.36 9.46
C ALA A 40 -1.82 11.89 9.04
N ILE A 41 -1.68 10.97 10.00
CA ILE A 41 -1.61 9.53 9.73
C ILE A 41 -2.91 9.04 9.08
N ALA A 42 -4.07 9.42 9.65
CA ALA A 42 -5.37 9.02 9.12
C ALA A 42 -5.59 9.51 7.67
N ARG A 43 -5.17 10.74 7.34
CA ARG A 43 -5.22 11.27 5.98
C ARG A 43 -4.31 10.50 5.03
N ASN A 44 -3.06 10.26 5.41
CA ASN A 44 -2.13 9.47 4.61
C ASN A 44 -2.65 8.06 4.31
N LEU A 45 -3.23 7.38 5.30
CA LEU A 45 -3.85 6.06 5.11
C LEU A 45 -5.04 6.12 4.14
N LYS A 46 -5.89 7.14 4.27
CA LYS A 46 -7.05 7.35 3.39
C LYS A 46 -6.62 7.61 1.95
N ASP A 47 -5.59 8.42 1.75
CA ASP A 47 -5.07 8.76 0.43
C ASP A 47 -4.38 7.54 -0.21
N GLY A 48 -3.61 6.76 0.57
CA GLY A 48 -3.07 5.49 0.12
C GLY A 48 -4.14 4.49 -0.31
N LYS A 49 -5.25 4.37 0.45
CA LYS A 49 -6.38 3.51 0.08
C LYS A 49 -7.06 3.99 -1.20
N ARG A 50 -7.36 5.28 -1.31
CA ARG A 50 -7.96 5.87 -2.52
C ARG A 50 -7.08 5.67 -3.74
N TYR A 51 -5.78 5.83 -3.58
CA TYR A 51 -4.81 5.62 -4.65
C TYR A 51 -4.84 4.18 -5.18
N ARG A 52 -4.79 3.18 -4.28
CA ARG A 52 -4.90 1.76 -4.68
C ARG A 52 -6.26 1.42 -5.31
N GLN A 53 -7.35 1.98 -4.79
CA GLN A 53 -8.68 1.82 -5.40
C GLN A 53 -8.76 2.40 -6.81
N GLY A 54 -8.16 3.58 -7.02
CA GLY A 54 -8.07 4.20 -8.35
C GLY A 54 -7.26 3.35 -9.32
N MET A 55 -6.13 2.81 -8.87
CA MET A 55 -5.31 1.90 -9.68
C MET A 55 -6.05 0.61 -10.03
N ALA A 56 -6.79 0.02 -9.09
CA ALA A 56 -7.61 -1.15 -9.36
C ALA A 56 -8.67 -0.89 -10.43
N GLY A 57 -9.35 0.26 -10.36
CA GLY A 57 -10.35 0.66 -11.34
C GLY A 57 -9.78 1.01 -12.71
N GLN A 58 -8.54 1.49 -12.79
CA GLN A 58 -7.85 1.70 -14.06
C GLN A 58 -7.39 0.35 -14.65
N LEU A 59 -6.78 -0.51 -13.84
CA LEU A 59 -6.32 -1.83 -14.26
C LEU A 59 -7.47 -2.69 -14.80
N SER A 60 -8.63 -2.69 -14.14
CA SER A 60 -9.79 -3.48 -14.57
C SER A 60 -10.36 -3.10 -15.94
N ARG A 61 -9.97 -1.93 -16.48
CA ARG A 61 -10.39 -1.46 -17.80
C ARG A 61 -9.39 -1.80 -18.91
N LEU A 62 -8.21 -2.29 -18.55
CA LEU A 62 -7.14 -2.63 -19.49
C LEU A 62 -7.20 -4.11 -19.88
N ARG A 63 -6.63 -4.44 -21.04
CA ARG A 63 -6.39 -5.83 -21.47
C ARG A 63 -5.51 -6.59 -20.48
N LEU A 64 -4.63 -5.88 -19.77
CA LEU A 64 -3.81 -6.43 -18.69
C LEU A 64 -4.64 -7.16 -17.63
N ALA A 65 -5.84 -6.69 -17.27
CA ALA A 65 -6.69 -7.41 -16.31
C ALA A 65 -7.19 -8.76 -16.85
N ARG A 66 -7.53 -8.83 -18.14
CA ARG A 66 -7.87 -10.10 -18.80
C ARG A 66 -6.65 -11.02 -18.85
N MET A 67 -5.47 -10.48 -19.17
CA MET A 67 -4.22 -11.21 -19.18
C MET A 67 -3.89 -11.82 -17.80
N LEU A 68 -4.01 -11.05 -16.72
CA LEU A 68 -3.88 -11.58 -15.34
C LEU A 68 -4.78 -12.80 -15.11
N GLY A 69 -6.04 -12.73 -15.56
CA GLY A 69 -7.00 -13.84 -15.48
C GLY A 69 -6.53 -15.09 -16.23
N VAL A 70 -6.00 -14.94 -17.44
CA VAL A 70 -5.47 -16.06 -18.24
C VAL A 70 -4.27 -16.71 -17.55
N HIS A 71 -3.41 -15.94 -16.90
CA HIS A 71 -2.29 -16.46 -16.09
C HIS A 71 -2.70 -16.96 -14.70
N ARG A 72 -4.00 -16.97 -14.37
CA ARG A 72 -4.57 -17.33 -13.05
C ARG A 72 -4.03 -16.46 -11.90
N ILE A 73 -3.70 -15.21 -12.20
CA ILE A 73 -3.26 -14.23 -11.22
C ILE A 73 -4.47 -13.40 -10.81
N ASP A 74 -4.82 -13.44 -9.52
CA ASP A 74 -5.88 -12.58 -8.99
C ASP A 74 -5.43 -11.11 -9.04
N GLN A 75 -6.33 -10.24 -9.51
CA GLN A 75 -6.04 -8.82 -9.68
C GLN A 75 -5.69 -8.14 -8.34
N ASN A 76 -6.37 -8.51 -7.26
CA ASN A 76 -6.13 -7.92 -5.96
C ASN A 76 -4.76 -8.39 -5.41
N THR A 77 -4.46 -9.68 -5.51
CA THR A 77 -3.14 -10.23 -5.18
C THR A 77 -2.03 -9.57 -5.97
N TYR A 78 -2.21 -9.38 -7.28
CA TYR A 78 -1.24 -8.68 -8.14
C TYR A 78 -0.98 -7.24 -7.65
N LEU A 79 -2.04 -6.48 -7.37
CA LEU A 79 -1.91 -5.10 -6.87
C LEU A 79 -1.24 -5.03 -5.49
N HIS A 80 -1.40 -6.07 -4.67
CA HIS A 80 -0.81 -6.12 -3.33
C HIS A 80 0.65 -6.61 -3.31
N THR A 81 1.01 -7.51 -4.21
CA THR A 81 2.35 -8.12 -4.26
C THR A 81 3.34 -7.33 -5.09
N GLN A 82 2.88 -6.62 -6.13
CA GLN A 82 3.77 -5.90 -7.02
C GLN A 82 4.06 -4.46 -6.54
N PRO A 83 5.28 -3.94 -6.76
CA PRO A 83 5.58 -2.54 -6.51
C PRO A 83 4.68 -1.62 -7.33
N VAL A 84 4.19 -0.54 -6.71
CA VAL A 84 3.31 0.46 -7.36
C VAL A 84 3.88 0.99 -8.67
N LEU A 85 5.19 1.26 -8.73
CA LEU A 85 5.85 1.75 -9.94
C LEU A 85 5.84 0.69 -11.06
N SER A 86 6.11 -0.57 -10.72
CA SER A 86 6.06 -1.70 -11.67
C SER A 86 4.65 -1.86 -12.26
N ILE A 87 3.62 -1.79 -11.42
CA ILE A 87 2.22 -1.87 -11.89
C ILE A 87 1.92 -0.73 -12.86
N ARG A 88 2.35 0.50 -12.54
CA ARG A 88 2.12 1.66 -13.41
C ARG A 88 2.82 1.53 -14.75
N ASP A 89 4.06 1.07 -14.77
CA ASP A 89 4.81 0.86 -16.01
C ASP A 89 4.15 -0.23 -16.85
N GLN A 90 3.72 -1.34 -16.24
CA GLN A 90 2.99 -2.39 -16.95
C GLN A 90 1.65 -1.91 -17.51
N MET A 91 0.90 -1.10 -16.75
CA MET A 91 -0.34 -0.47 -17.23
C MET A 91 -0.06 0.49 -18.41
N LYS A 92 1.04 1.24 -18.35
CA LYS A 92 1.47 2.14 -19.42
C LYS A 92 1.81 1.34 -20.68
N HIS A 93 2.67 0.33 -20.58
CA HIS A 93 3.01 -0.54 -21.71
C HIS A 93 1.77 -1.19 -22.34
N CYS A 94 0.81 -1.63 -21.52
CA CYS A 94 -0.44 -2.19 -22.02
C CYS A 94 -1.30 -1.15 -22.76
N THR A 95 -1.32 0.09 -22.27
CA THR A 95 -2.08 1.20 -22.89
C THR A 95 -1.44 1.65 -24.20
N GLU A 96 -0.12 1.64 -24.28
CA GLU A 96 0.66 2.06 -25.46
C GLU A 96 0.89 0.93 -26.47
N CYS A 97 0.41 -0.29 -26.17
CA CYS A 97 0.57 -1.45 -27.04
C CYS A 97 -0.20 -1.27 -28.36
N THR A 98 0.49 -1.47 -29.49
CA THR A 98 -0.10 -1.38 -30.83
C THR A 98 -0.68 -2.70 -31.32
N HIS A 99 -0.27 -3.83 -30.74
CA HIS A 99 -0.68 -5.19 -31.14
C HIS A 99 -1.98 -5.66 -30.45
N THR A 100 -2.96 -4.75 -30.34
CA THR A 100 -4.18 -4.99 -29.56
C THR A 100 -5.06 -6.11 -30.14
N GLU A 101 -5.19 -6.19 -31.46
CA GLU A 101 -6.00 -7.24 -32.12
C GLU A 101 -5.43 -8.64 -31.88
N GLN A 102 -4.11 -8.79 -31.98
CA GLN A 102 -3.41 -10.06 -31.70
C GLN A 102 -3.53 -10.43 -30.22
N CYS A 103 -3.44 -9.44 -29.33
CA CYS A 103 -3.65 -9.62 -27.89
C CYS A 103 -5.06 -10.11 -27.59
N ASP A 104 -6.09 -9.43 -28.10
CA ASP A 104 -7.48 -9.82 -27.85
C ASP A 104 -7.75 -11.24 -28.40
N LYS A 105 -7.24 -11.58 -29.58
CA LYS A 105 -7.37 -12.94 -30.14
C LYS A 105 -6.78 -14.02 -29.22
N LEU A 106 -5.55 -13.83 -28.74
CA LEU A 106 -4.93 -14.79 -27.82
C LEU A 106 -5.68 -14.90 -26.49
N LEU A 107 -6.14 -13.76 -25.96
CA LEU A 107 -6.91 -13.72 -24.71
C LEU A 107 -8.26 -14.45 -24.85
N ASP A 108 -8.93 -14.30 -26.00
CA ASP A 108 -10.20 -14.98 -26.29
C ASP A 108 -10.00 -16.50 -26.48
N GLU A 109 -8.84 -16.91 -26.99
CA GLU A 109 -8.42 -18.32 -27.07
C GLU A 109 -7.94 -18.88 -25.70
N GLY A 110 -7.82 -18.02 -24.67
CA GLY A 110 -7.35 -18.40 -23.35
C GLY A 110 -5.84 -18.70 -23.28
N VAL A 111 -5.06 -18.17 -24.23
CA VAL A 111 -3.62 -18.41 -24.34
C VAL A 111 -2.85 -17.19 -23.82
N GLY A 112 -2.19 -17.35 -22.67
CA GLY A 112 -1.42 -16.27 -22.03
C GLY A 112 0.08 -16.30 -22.38
N ASP A 113 0.67 -17.50 -22.38
CA ASP A 113 2.13 -17.70 -22.48
C ASP A 113 2.71 -17.61 -23.90
N GLN A 114 1.90 -17.29 -24.92
CA GLN A 114 2.36 -17.18 -26.32
C GLN A 114 2.39 -15.73 -26.83
N SER A 115 2.44 -14.77 -25.91
CA SER A 115 2.43 -13.34 -26.25
C SER A 115 3.85 -12.77 -26.33
N GLU A 116 4.69 -13.29 -27.23
CA GLU A 116 6.06 -12.78 -27.44
C GLU A 116 6.10 -11.28 -27.81
N PHE A 117 4.99 -10.76 -28.32
CA PHE A 117 4.80 -9.34 -28.63
C PHE A 117 4.38 -8.49 -27.40
N CYS A 118 4.02 -9.10 -26.28
CA CYS A 118 3.58 -8.41 -25.08
C CYS A 118 4.76 -8.03 -24.20
N GLN A 119 4.97 -6.72 -24.04
CA GLN A 119 6.04 -6.18 -23.18
C GLN A 119 5.88 -6.52 -21.69
N ASN A 120 4.70 -7.01 -21.27
CA ASN A 120 4.42 -7.39 -19.89
C ASN A 120 4.61 -8.90 -19.63
N ASP A 121 4.85 -9.72 -20.64
CA ASP A 121 4.82 -11.18 -20.55
C ASP A 121 5.84 -11.73 -19.53
N GLU A 122 7.09 -11.24 -19.60
CA GLU A 122 8.13 -11.62 -18.64
C GLU A 122 7.77 -11.23 -17.19
N ALA A 123 7.21 -10.04 -17.01
CA ALA A 123 6.81 -9.56 -15.69
C ALA A 123 5.69 -10.44 -15.11
N LEU A 124 4.69 -10.77 -15.91
CA LEU A 124 3.57 -11.63 -15.50
C LEU A 124 4.01 -13.07 -15.21
N ARG A 125 4.93 -13.61 -16.01
CA ARG A 125 5.52 -14.93 -15.76
C ARG A 125 6.23 -14.98 -14.41
N LYS A 126 7.02 -13.96 -14.06
CA LYS A 126 7.66 -13.84 -12.73
C LYS A 126 6.64 -13.80 -11.60
N VAL A 127 5.52 -13.09 -11.77
CA VAL A 127 4.45 -13.07 -10.75
C VAL A 127 3.84 -14.45 -10.57
N ARG A 128 3.58 -15.19 -11.66
CA ARG A 128 3.03 -16.55 -11.59
C ARG A 128 3.98 -17.52 -10.90
N GLU A 129 5.27 -17.42 -11.19
CA GLU A 129 6.31 -18.32 -10.67
C GLU A 129 6.69 -18.02 -9.22
N THR A 130 6.36 -16.83 -8.71
CA THR A 130 6.56 -16.47 -7.31
C THR A 130 5.32 -16.91 -6.52
N PRO A 131 5.39 -18.01 -5.74
CA PRO A 131 4.25 -18.40 -4.91
C PRO A 131 4.02 -17.27 -3.90
N GLY A 132 2.79 -16.76 -3.82
CA GLY A 132 2.40 -15.88 -2.72
C GLY A 132 2.65 -16.58 -1.38
N PRO A 133 2.89 -15.84 -0.28
CA PRO A 133 2.98 -16.46 1.04
C PRO A 133 1.70 -17.27 1.28
N ALA A 134 1.86 -18.56 1.62
CA ALA A 134 0.74 -19.44 1.95
C ALA A 134 -0.12 -18.76 3.01
N SER A 135 -1.36 -18.44 2.62
CA SER A 135 -2.41 -17.96 3.52
C SER A 135 -2.88 -19.05 4.46
#